data_AF-A0A964NWZ8-F1
#
_entry.id   AF-A0A964NWZ8-F1
#
_cell.length_a   1.000
_cell.length_b   1.000
_cell.length_c   1.000
_cell.angle_alpha   90.00
_cell.angle_beta   90.00
_cell.angle_gamma   90.00
#
_symmetry.space_group_name_H-M   'P 1'
#
loop_
_entity.id
_entity.type
_entity.pdbx_description
1 polymer ?
#
loop_
_entity_poly.entity_id
_entity_poly.type
_entity_poly.pdbx_seq_one_letter_code
_entity_poly.pdbx_strand_id
1 'polypeptide(L)'
;MPSEKSARVALKKAGYNRQVKSATNTVVAATRRTIVAGDQEQSVAAVRRAASALDRAANGGVIHKNNASRRKSRLARSLQATDK
;
A
#
# COMPACT_ATOMS: atom_id res chain seq x y z
N MET A 1 -4.58 -25.96 -20.96
CA MET A 1 -3.47 -25.01 -20.75
C MET A 1 -3.85 -23.64 -21.29
N PRO A 2 -3.47 -22.53 -20.65
CA PRO A 2 -3.64 -21.20 -21.25
C PRO A 2 -2.88 -21.12 -22.58
N SER A 3 -3.38 -20.37 -23.55
CA SER A 3 -2.69 -20.16 -24.82
C SER A 3 -1.34 -19.47 -24.60
N GLU A 4 -0.36 -19.73 -25.46
CA GLU A 4 1.00 -19.16 -25.35
C GLU A 4 0.99 -17.62 -25.24
N LYS A 5 0.10 -16.97 -26.00
CA LYS A 5 -0.12 -15.52 -25.96
C LYS A 5 -0.63 -15.07 -24.59
N SER A 6 -1.62 -15.76 -24.03
CA SER A 6 -2.19 -15.44 -22.72
C SER A 6 -1.18 -15.66 -21.59
N ALA A 7 -0.37 -16.72 -21.67
CA ALA A 7 0.70 -16.99 -20.71
C ALA A 7 1.75 -15.87 -20.71
N ARG A 8 2.19 -15.40 -21.88
CA ARG A 8 3.14 -14.28 -22.02
C ARG A 8 2.60 -12.98 -21.42
N VAL A 9 1.34 -12.65 -21.70
CA VAL A 9 0.69 -11.44 -21.16
C VAL A 9 0.53 -11.55 -19.64
N ALA A 10 0.19 -12.72 -19.12
CA ALA A 10 0.07 -12.96 -17.68
C ALA A 10 1.41 -12.73 -16.96
N LEU A 11 2.52 -13.26 -17.49
CA LEU A 11 3.86 -13.06 -16.92
C LEU A 11 4.26 -11.57 -16.89
N LYS A 12 3.99 -10.84 -17.97
CA LYS A 12 4.26 -9.39 -18.04
C LYS A 12 3.47 -8.62 -16.97
N LYS A 13 2.17 -8.88 -16.86
CA LYS A 13 1.30 -8.26 -15.84
C LYS A 13 1.73 -8.63 -14.42
N ALA A 14 2.11 -9.89 -14.19
CA ALA A 14 2.57 -10.35 -12.88
C ALA A 14 3.84 -9.62 -12.43
N GLY A 15 4.80 -9.38 -13.34
CA GLY A 15 6.01 -8.62 -13.04
C GLY A 15 5.72 -7.19 -12.59
N TYR A 16 4.88 -6.47 -13.34
CA TYR A 16 4.45 -5.11 -12.98
C TYR A 16 3.70 -5.06 -11.65
N ASN A 17 2.72 -5.96 -11.47
CA ASN A 17 1.92 -6.02 -10.24
C ASN A 17 2.80 -6.32 -9.01
N ARG A 18 3.82 -7.17 -9.17
CA ARG A 18 4.78 -7.48 -8.10
C ARG A 18 5.55 -6.24 -7.66
N GLN A 19 6.04 -5.44 -8.61
CA GLN A 19 6.76 -4.20 -8.31
C GLN A 19 5.89 -3.20 -7.55
N VAL A 20 4.68 -2.91 -8.06
CA VAL A 20 3.74 -1.98 -7.42
C VAL A 20 3.32 -2.47 -6.03
N LYS A 21 3.02 -3.76 -5.88
CA LYS A 21 2.67 -4.36 -4.59
C LYS A 21 3.83 -4.29 -3.59
N SER A 22 5.06 -4.52 -4.04
CA SER A 22 6.26 -4.39 -3.20
C SER A 22 6.43 -2.95 -2.71
N ALA A 23 6.42 -1.97 -3.63
CA ALA A 23 6.59 -0.56 -3.30
C ALA A 23 5.53 -0.07 -2.29
N THR A 24 4.25 -0.41 -2.51
CA THR A 24 3.19 -0.03 -1.57
C THR A 24 3.34 -0.68 -0.19
N ASN A 25 3.76 -1.95 -0.13
CA ASN A 25 4.03 -2.60 1.15
C ASN A 25 5.21 -1.96 1.89
N THR A 26 6.27 -1.57 1.18
CA THR A 26 7.42 -0.87 1.78
C THR A 26 7.01 0.46 2.38
N VAL A 27 6.20 1.26 1.67
CA VAL A 27 5.70 2.54 2.21
C VAL A 27 4.87 2.31 3.46
N VAL A 28 3.94 1.35 3.44
CA VAL A 28 3.11 1.02 4.62
C VAL A 28 3.97 0.54 5.79
N ALA A 29 5.02 -0.25 5.54
CA ALA A 29 5.93 -0.71 6.57
C ALA A 29 6.73 0.46 7.18
N ALA A 30 7.22 1.38 6.34
CA ALA A 30 7.92 2.58 6.80
C ALA A 30 7.00 3.44 7.70
N THR A 31 5.76 3.67 7.28
CA THR A 31 4.77 4.41 8.09
C THR A 31 4.51 3.75 9.44
N ARG A 32 4.46 2.41 9.52
CA ARG A 32 4.32 1.73 10.81
C ARG A 32 5.51 1.96 11.72
N ARG A 33 6.73 1.98 11.17
CA ARG A 33 7.95 2.25 11.94
C ARG A 33 7.96 3.68 12.49
N THR A 34 7.55 4.66 11.69
CA THR A 34 7.48 6.06 12.16
C THR A 34 6.44 6.23 13.28
N ILE A 35 5.30 5.54 13.18
CA ILE A 35 4.27 5.55 14.23
C ILE A 35 4.82 4.95 15.54
N VAL A 36 5.58 3.85 15.47
CA VAL A 36 6.21 3.24 16.64
C VAL A 36 7.31 4.12 17.24
N ALA A 37 8.01 4.90 16.42
CA ALA A 37 9.07 5.80 16.87
C ALA A 37 8.55 7.02 17.66
N GLY A 38 7.25 7.34 17.59
CA GLY A 38 6.63 8.39 18.40
C GLY A 38 6.68 9.81 17.82
N ASP A 39 7.23 9.99 16.61
CA ASP A 39 7.26 11.30 15.94
C ASP A 39 5.90 11.63 15.31
N GLN A 40 5.08 12.45 15.97
CA GLN A 40 3.72 12.79 15.51
C GLN A 40 3.70 13.50 14.15
N GLU A 41 4.54 14.52 13.93
CA GLU A 41 4.55 15.27 12.67
C GLU A 41 4.99 14.41 11.48
N GLN A 42 6.04 13.61 11.67
CA GLN A 42 6.56 12.72 10.65
C GLN A 42 5.57 11.58 10.35
N SER A 43 4.84 11.11 11.38
CA SER A 43 3.85 10.05 11.24
C SER A 43 2.63 10.53 10.43
N VAL A 44 2.16 11.76 10.63
CA VAL A 44 1.07 12.34 9.82
C VAL A 44 1.50 12.47 8.36
N ALA A 45 2.70 12.98 8.09
CA ALA A 45 3.23 13.09 6.74
C ALA A 45 3.41 11.71 6.06
N ALA A 46 3.91 10.72 6.81
CA ALA A 46 4.09 9.35 6.33
C ALA A 46 2.75 8.67 6.02
N VAL A 47 1.70 8.88 6.83
CA VAL A 47 0.37 8.34 6.58
C VAL A 47 -0.27 8.96 5.34
N ARG A 48 -0.11 10.27 5.11
CA ARG A 48 -0.58 10.92 3.87
C ARG A 48 0.08 10.31 2.64
N ARG A 49 1.40 10.14 2.67
CA ARG A 49 2.16 9.48 1.57
C ARG A 49 1.70 8.03 1.35
N ALA A 50 1.49 7.27 2.43
CA ALA A 50 0.98 5.91 2.35
C ALA A 50 -0.44 5.82 1.77
N ALA A 51 -1.33 6.74 2.16
CA ALA A 51 -2.68 6.81 1.63
C ALA A 51 -2.67 7.06 0.12
N SER A 52 -1.88 8.04 -0.35
CA SER A 52 -1.74 8.31 -1.79
C SER A 52 -1.17 7.11 -2.56
N ALA A 53 -0.17 6.41 -2.00
CA ALA A 53 0.40 5.23 -2.64
C ALA A 53 -0.60 4.07 -2.74
N LEU A 54 -1.42 3.87 -1.70
CA LEU A 54 -2.49 2.85 -1.70
C LEU A 54 -3.58 3.18 -2.72
N ASP A 55 -3.99 4.44 -2.83
CA ASP A 55 -5.05 4.84 -3.76
C ASP A 55 -4.58 4.74 -5.22
N ARG A 56 -3.33 5.08 -5.52
CA ARG A 56 -2.75 4.83 -6.86
C ARG A 56 -2.71 3.34 -7.22
N ALA A 57 -2.34 2.49 -6.28
CA ALA A 57 -2.33 1.04 -6.51
C ALA A 57 -3.75 0.45 -6.66
N ALA A 58 -4.75 1.07 -6.03
CA ALA A 58 -6.14 0.70 -6.20
C ALA A 58 -6.68 1.11 -7.58
N ASN A 59 -6.38 2.34 -8.02
CA ASN A 59 -6.76 2.84 -9.34
C ASN A 59 -6.09 2.02 -10.46
N GLY A 60 -4.85 1.57 -10.27
CA GLY A 60 -4.15 0.67 -11.19
C GLY A 60 -4.63 -0.79 -11.16
N GLY A 61 -5.66 -1.12 -10.37
CA GLY A 61 -6.21 -2.47 -10.27
C GLY A 61 -5.29 -3.51 -9.62
N VAL A 62 -4.16 -3.09 -9.04
CA VAL A 62 -3.19 -3.99 -8.40
C VAL A 62 -3.70 -4.46 -7.04
N ILE A 63 -4.39 -3.58 -6.31
CA ILE A 63 -5.09 -3.92 -5.07
C ILE A 63 -6.57 -3.57 -5.18
N HIS A 64 -7.44 -4.37 -4.57
CA HIS A 64 -8.87 -4.07 -4.54
C HIS A 64 -9.15 -2.83 -3.69
N LYS A 65 -10.14 -1.99 -4.09
CA LYS A 65 -10.57 -0.78 -3.36
C LYS A 65 -10.79 -1.02 -1.87
N ASN A 66 -11.49 -2.10 -1.52
CA ASN A 66 -11.74 -2.47 -0.12
C ASN A 66 -10.46 -2.81 0.65
N ASN A 67 -9.43 -3.37 -0.01
CA ASN A 67 -8.15 -3.64 0.64
C ASN A 67 -7.39 -2.33 0.92
N ALA A 68 -7.40 -1.38 -0.02
CA ALA A 68 -6.86 -0.05 0.19
C ALA A 68 -7.57 0.66 1.37
N SER A 69 -8.91 0.67 1.38
CA SER A 69 -9.70 1.27 2.47
C SER A 69 -9.41 0.64 3.84
N ARG A 70 -9.33 -0.69 3.92
CA ARG A 70 -8.96 -1.38 5.18
C ARG A 70 -7.57 -0.99 5.67
N ARG A 71 -6.60 -0.87 4.76
CA ARG A 71 -5.24 -0.47 5.11
C ARG A 71 -5.17 0.98 5.60
N LYS A 72 -5.88 1.91 4.94
CA LYS A 72 -5.99 3.31 5.38
C LYS A 72 -6.60 3.42 6.78
N SER A 73 -7.72 2.73 7.01
CA SER A 73 -8.39 2.71 8.32
C SER A 73 -7.49 2.18 9.44
N ARG A 74 -6.73 1.11 9.20
CA ARG A 74 -5.79 0.56 10.19
C ARG A 74 -4.66 1.53 10.54
N LEU A 75 -4.11 2.24 9.56
CA LEU A 75 -3.06 3.25 9.80
C LEU A 75 -3.60 4.42 10.62
N ALA A 76 -4.79 4.92 10.28
CA ALA A 76 -5.45 5.99 11.04
C ALA A 76 -5.72 5.57 12.50
N ARG A 77 -6.20 4.34 12.71
CA ARG A 77 -6.44 3.80 14.05
C ARG A 77 -5.15 3.64 14.87
N SER A 78 -4.03 3.37 14.20
CA SER A 78 -2.72 3.25 14.86
C SER A 78 -2.19 4.63 15.30
N LEU A 79 -2.40 5.67 14.49
CA LEU A 79 -2.10 7.06 14.88
C LEU A 79 -2.95 7.51 16.08
N GLN A 80 -4.26 7.29 16.02
CA GLN A 80 -5.16 7.70 17.10
C GLN A 80 -4.85 6.99 18.43
N ALA A 81 -4.32 5.76 18.37
CA ALA A 81 -3.93 5.02 19.57
C ALA A 81 -2.68 5.59 20.25
N THR A 82 -1.78 6.25 19.50
CA THR A 82 -0.57 6.89 20.04
C THR A 82 -0.82 8.30 20.56
N ASP A 83 -1.93 8.95 20.18
CA ASP A 83 -2.30 10.31 20.61
C ASP A 83 -3.02 10.34 21.98
N LYS A 84 -3.07 9.20 22.70
CA LYS A 84 -3.78 9.04 23.98
C LYS A 84 -2.82 8.98 25.15
#